data_AF-A0A8S3AAC3-F1
#
_entry.id   AF-A0A8S3AAC3-F1
#
_cell.length_a   1.000
_cell.length_b   1.000
_cell.length_c   1.000
_cell.angle_alpha   90.00
_cell.angle_beta   90.00
_cell.angle_gamma   90.00
#
_symmetry.space_group_name_H-M   'P 1'
#
loop_
_entity.id
_entity.type
_entity.pdbx_description
1 polymer ?
#
loop_
_entity_poly.entity_id
_entity_poly.type
_entity_poly.pdbx_seq_one_letter_code
_entity_poly.pdbx_strand_id
1 'polypeptide(L)' 'TGRQLATRMKEYQKDIRKNTLTSAVAQHANSKSHSFDFDKAEKLAHESDWRKRTIKESLYTQFTYGKSINDTKYKLKVFG' A
#
# COMPACT_ATOMS: atom_id res chain seq x y z
N THR A 1 -16.11 -4.14 0.79
CA THR A 1 -14.68 -4.43 0.55
C THR A 1 -13.93 -3.37 -0.29
N GLY A 2 -14.61 -2.53 -1.11
CA GLY A 2 -13.99 -1.37 -1.80
C GLY A 2 -14.02 -0.04 -1.03
N ARG A 3 -15.01 0.18 -0.14
CA ARG A 3 -15.14 1.42 0.66
C ARG A 3 -13.89 1.73 1.49
N GLN A 4 -13.27 0.72 2.09
CA GLN A 4 -12.02 0.89 2.86
C GLN A 4 -10.83 1.34 2.00
N LEU A 5 -10.74 0.87 0.75
CA LEU A 5 -9.67 1.27 -0.16
C LEU A 5 -9.82 2.73 -0.54
N ALA A 6 -11.01 3.13 -1.00
CA ALA A 6 -11.31 4.51 -1.36
C ALA A 6 -11.10 5.49 -0.18
N THR A 7 -11.51 5.10 1.04
CA THR A 7 -11.24 5.88 2.25
C THR A 7 -9.74 6.04 2.49
N ARG A 8 -8.96 4.95 2.41
CA ARG A 8 -7.50 5.00 2.59
C ARG A 8 -6.80 5.85 1.53
N MET A 9 -7.23 5.79 0.27
CA MET A 9 -6.67 6.65 -0.79
C MET A 9 -6.94 8.13 -0.51
N LYS A 10 -8.15 8.47 -0.07
CA LYS A 10 -8.49 9.85 0.33
C LYS A 10 -7.69 10.32 1.55
N GLU A 11 -7.46 9.45 2.52
CA GLU A 11 -6.59 9.74 3.67
C GLU A 11 -5.17 10.06 3.22
N TYR A 12 -4.57 9.23 2.36
CA TYR A 12 -3.23 9.49 1.83
C TYR A 12 -3.16 10.79 1.01
N GLN A 13 -4.15 11.05 0.15
CA GLN A 13 -4.22 12.32 -0.59
C GLN A 13 -4.29 13.52 0.35
N LYS A 14 -5.08 13.43 1.43
CA LYS A 14 -5.19 14.47 2.46
C LYS A 14 -3.86 14.66 3.19
N ASP A 15 -3.19 13.58 3.58
CA ASP A 15 -1.92 13.62 4.29
C ASP A 15 -0.80 14.24 3.44
N ILE A 16 -0.74 13.90 2.14
CA ILE A 16 0.20 14.51 1.19
C ILE A 16 -0.03 16.02 1.12
N ARG A 17 -1.29 16.45 0.92
CA ARG A 17 -1.66 17.88 0.87
C ARG A 17 -1.31 18.63 2.15
N LYS A 18 -1.44 17.97 3.30
CA LYS A 18 -1.13 18.55 4.62
C LYS A 18 0.34 18.43 5.01
N ASN A 19 1.16 17.76 4.21
CA ASN A 19 2.52 17.38 4.55
C ASN A 19 2.64 16.73 5.94
N THR A 20 1.73 15.77 6.21
CA THR A 20 1.64 15.14 7.52
C THR A 20 2.87 14.29 7.81
N LEU A 21 3.65 14.70 8.82
CA LEU A 21 4.91 14.05 9.20
C LEU A 21 4.74 12.62 9.72
N THR A 22 3.56 12.22 10.19
CA THR A 22 3.33 10.83 10.64
C THR A 22 2.99 9.89 9.49
N SER A 23 2.78 10.40 8.29
CA SER A 23 2.43 9.61 7.11
C SER A 23 3.69 9.37 6.27
N ALA A 24 4.19 8.13 6.28
CA ALA A 24 5.33 7.73 5.44
C ALA A 24 5.08 8.01 3.94
N VAL A 25 3.82 7.84 3.49
CA VAL A 25 3.41 8.15 2.12
C VAL A 25 3.55 9.64 1.82
N ALA A 26 3.12 10.51 2.74
CA ALA A 26 3.24 11.97 2.59
C ALA A 26 4.71 12.41 2.59
N GLN A 27 5.52 11.89 3.52
CA GLN A 27 6.96 12.17 3.55
C GLN A 27 7.63 11.75 2.24
N HIS A 28 7.33 10.55 1.74
CA HIS A 28 7.90 10.07 0.48
C HIS A 28 7.47 10.94 -0.72
N ALA A 29 6.16 11.24 -0.84
CA ALA A 29 5.63 12.08 -1.90
C ALA A 29 6.34 13.44 -1.94
N ASN A 30 6.48 14.09 -0.79
CA ASN A 30 7.04 15.44 -0.71
C ASN A 30 8.57 15.45 -0.83
N SER A 31 9.27 14.49 -0.20
CA SER A 31 10.75 14.44 -0.26
C SER A 31 11.30 13.97 -1.60
N LYS A 32 10.54 13.16 -2.35
CA LYS A 32 10.93 12.65 -3.67
C LYS A 32 10.19 13.31 -4.82
N SER A 33 9.34 14.29 -4.53
CA SER A 33 8.42 14.90 -5.51
C SER A 33 7.65 13.84 -6.32
N HIS A 34 7.30 12.74 -5.65
CA HIS A 34 6.67 11.58 -6.27
C HIS A 34 5.15 11.74 -6.24
N SER A 35 4.52 11.63 -7.41
CA SER A 35 3.07 11.61 -7.56
C SER A 35 2.56 10.17 -7.59
N PHE A 36 1.57 9.86 -6.76
CA PHE A 36 0.93 8.55 -6.72
C PHE A 36 -0.35 8.53 -7.58
N ASP A 37 -0.50 7.48 -8.40
CA ASP A 37 -1.74 7.17 -9.12
C ASP A 37 -2.67 6.34 -8.20
N PHE A 38 -3.46 7.03 -7.39
CA PHE A 38 -4.37 6.41 -6.42
C PHE A 38 -5.60 5.76 -7.07
N ASP A 39 -5.94 6.13 -8.30
CA ASP A 39 -7.11 5.59 -9.02
C ASP A 39 -6.86 4.16 -9.51
N LYS A 40 -5.58 3.81 -9.73
CA LYS A 40 -5.15 2.44 -10.07
C LYS A 40 -4.78 1.59 -8.85
N ALA A 41 -5.01 2.08 -7.63
CA ALA A 41 -4.71 1.29 -6.45
C ALA A 41 -5.64 0.07 -6.37
N GLU A 42 -5.07 -1.11 -6.17
CA GLU A 42 -5.81 -2.37 -5.99
C GLU A 42 -5.52 -2.96 -4.61
N LYS A 43 -6.55 -3.53 -3.98
CA LYS A 43 -6.38 -4.28 -2.75
C LYS A 43 -5.94 -5.71 -3.09
N LEU A 44 -4.69 -6.02 -2.79
CA LEU A 44 -4.09 -7.32 -3.11
C LEU A 44 -4.51 -8.43 -2.13
N ALA A 45 -4.70 -8.09 -0.85
CA ALA A 45 -5.14 -9.01 0.19
C ALA A 45 -5.83 -8.24 1.33
N HIS A 46 -6.67 -8.91 2.11
CA HIS A 46 -7.26 -8.37 3.34
C HIS A 46 -7.14 -9.40 4.46
N GLU A 47 -6.53 -9.02 5.58
CA GLU A 47 -6.45 -9.89 6.75
C GLU A 47 -6.75 -9.09 8.01
N SER A 48 -7.77 -9.51 8.77
CA SER A 48 -8.22 -8.82 9.99
C SER A 48 -7.37 -9.17 11.20
N ASP A 49 -6.80 -10.37 11.25
CA ASP A 49 -5.88 -10.81 12.30
C ASP A 49 -4.48 -10.19 12.06
N TRP A 50 -4.01 -9.42 13.04
CA TRP A 50 -2.73 -8.71 12.93
C TRP A 50 -1.53 -9.67 12.80
N ARG A 51 -1.53 -10.83 13.46
CA ARG A 51 -0.43 -11.79 13.39
C ARG A 51 -0.36 -12.41 12.01
N LYS A 52 -1.51 -12.86 11.49
CA LYS A 52 -1.60 -13.42 10.12
C LYS A 52 -1.24 -12.37 9.09
N ARG A 53 -1.65 -11.12 9.29
CA ARG A 53 -1.30 -10.00 8.42
C ARG A 53 0.20 -9.74 8.41
N THR A 54 0.88 -9.65 9.56
CA THR A 54 2.33 -9.45 9.63
C THR A 54 3.10 -10.58 8.97
N ILE A 55 2.69 -11.84 9.17
CA ILE A 55 3.32 -12.98 8.52
C ILE A 55 3.14 -12.91 7.01
N LYS A 56 1.90 -12.67 6.53
CA LYS A 56 1.60 -12.48 5.10
C LYS A 56 2.45 -11.34 4.53
N GLU A 57 2.43 -10.15 5.12
CA GLU A 57 3.20 -8.98 4.68
C GLU A 57 4.71 -9.26 4.64
N SER A 58 5.26 -9.98 5.63
CA SER A 58 6.68 -10.36 5.67
C SER A 58 7.04 -11.34 4.57
N LEU A 59 6.22 -12.38 4.36
CA LEU A 59 6.40 -13.33 3.27
C LEU A 59 6.36 -12.60 1.93
N TYR A 60 5.34 -11.77 1.68
CA TYR A 60 5.25 -11.02 0.43
C TYR A 60 6.44 -10.07 0.23
N THR A 61 6.90 -9.38 1.26
CA THR A 61 8.06 -8.47 1.17
C THR A 61 9.36 -9.22 0.86
N GLN A 62 9.52 -10.43 1.42
CA GLN A 62 10.69 -11.28 1.18
C GLN A 62 10.64 -11.88 -0.24
N PHE A 63 9.47 -12.31 -0.70
CA PHE A 63 9.26 -12.79 -2.07
C PHE A 63 9.41 -11.69 -3.13
N THR A 64 9.16 -10.42 -2.78
CA THR A 64 9.39 -9.28 -3.68
C THR A 64 10.80 -8.68 -3.56
N TYR A 65 11.71 -9.23 -2.74
CA TYR A 65 13.05 -8.69 -2.48
C TYR A 65 13.03 -7.20 -2.04
N GLY A 66 12.03 -6.80 -1.25
CA GLY A 66 11.85 -5.41 -0.85
C GLY A 66 11.35 -4.48 -1.97
N LYS A 67 10.95 -5.03 -3.13
CA LYS A 67 10.25 -4.28 -4.17
C LYS A 67 8.76 -4.17 -3.85
N SER A 68 8.15 -3.09 -4.32
CA SER A 68 6.71 -2.91 -4.30
C SER A 68 6.03 -4.12 -4.95
N ILE A 69 4.93 -4.62 -4.37
CA ILE A 69 4.17 -5.75 -4.93
C ILE A 69 3.72 -5.47 -6.38
N ASN A 70 3.55 -4.20 -6.75
CA ASN A 70 3.18 -3.79 -8.10
C ASN A 70 4.32 -3.93 -9.13
N ASP A 71 5.56 -4.13 -8.67
CA ASP A 71 6.77 -4.19 -9.52
C ASP A 71 7.20 -5.65 -9.81
N THR A 72 6.67 -6.59 -9.04
CA THR A 72 6.74 -8.02 -9.34
C THR A 72 5.76 -8.36 -10.46
N LYS A 73 6.25 -8.38 -11.70
CA LYS A 73 5.55 -8.73 -12.96
C LYS A 73 4.78 -10.07 -12.99
N TYR A 74 4.73 -10.82 -11.91
CA TYR A 74 3.94 -12.04 -11.81
C TYR A 74 2.77 -11.79 -10.87
N LYS A 75 1.58 -11.59 -11.47
CA LYS A 75 0.28 -11.61 -10.79
C LYS A 75 0.13 -12.95 -10.06
N LEU A 76 0.60 -13.05 -8.84
CA LEU A 76 0.24 -14.15 -7.96
C LEU A 76 -1.20 -13.87 -7.49
N LYS A 77 -2.17 -14.43 -8.21
CA LYS A 77 -3.54 -14.57 -7.70
C LYS A 77 -3.48 -15.52 -6.52
N VAL A 78 -3.55 -14.98 -5.32
CA VAL A 78 -3.66 -15.78 -4.11
C VAL A 78 -5.13 -16.04 -3.86
N PHE A 79 -5.55 -17.28 -4.13
CA PHE A 79 -6.81 -17.83 -3.63
C PHE A 79 -6.53 -18.45 -2.25
N GLY A 80 -7.30 -18.04 -1.24
CA GLY A 80 -7.19 -18.53 0.14
C GLY A 80 -7.47 -17.46 1.17
#